data_AF-A0A917QFB2-F1
#
_entry.id   AF-A0A917QFB2-F1
#
_cell.length_a   1.000
_cell.length_b   1.000
_cell.length_c   1.000
_cell.angle_alpha   90.00
_cell.angle_beta   90.00
_cell.angle_gamma   90.00
#
_symmetry.space_group_name_H-M   'P 1'
#
loop_
_entity.id
_entity.type
_entity.pdbx_description
1 polymer ?
#
loop_
_entity_poly.entity_id
_entity_poly.type
_entity_poly.pdbx_seq_one_letter_code
_entity_poly.pdbx_strand_id
1 'polypeptide(L)'
;MYEAGGGYRTWYLDLTNTTDGTCRSIHPVVVLVDQKRVLKGGQVRLEFYEGEGAGARPYPVRFERTDKDENIGVFGEGGDGGDGFPGFTVGSGKTLSVKVRLAVADDAVPNDVVANAAVVQRHDDDGDWVGQSNDYRFRIADEGTPQDETTPKGKTTPEGEATPEPVPKKGLPFADKLAGTGPVSRRELVAGAVGTLLLVGAGAGAVLLARRRR
;
A
#
# COMPACT_ATOMS: atom_id res chain seq x y z
N MET A 1 13.27 0.70 -5.05
CA MET A 1 13.58 -0.10 -6.25
C MET A 1 13.29 -1.55 -5.93
N TYR A 2 12.68 -2.26 -6.88
CA TYR A 2 12.47 -3.70 -6.87
C TYR A 2 13.20 -4.28 -8.09
N GLU A 3 13.82 -5.44 -7.94
CA GLU A 3 14.43 -6.16 -9.05
C GLU A 3 13.41 -7.16 -9.58
N ALA A 4 13.28 -7.26 -10.91
CA ALA A 4 12.57 -8.36 -11.53
C ALA A 4 13.24 -9.69 -11.12
N GLY A 5 12.48 -10.64 -10.59
CA GLY A 5 13.00 -11.90 -10.04
C GLY A 5 13.61 -11.76 -8.64
N GLY A 6 13.65 -10.54 -8.09
CA GLY A 6 14.20 -10.27 -6.77
C GLY A 6 13.34 -10.82 -5.62
N GLY A 7 13.97 -10.93 -4.45
CA GLY A 7 13.28 -11.31 -3.22
C GLY A 7 12.31 -10.25 -2.69
N TYR A 8 11.54 -10.63 -1.68
CA TYR A 8 10.61 -9.71 -1.01
C TYR A 8 11.34 -8.53 -0.35
N ARG A 9 10.85 -7.31 -0.60
CA ARG A 9 11.17 -6.15 0.23
C ARG A 9 9.99 -5.82 1.13
N THR A 10 10.28 -5.46 2.37
CA THR A 10 9.29 -5.18 3.42
C THR A 10 9.10 -3.68 3.58
N TRP A 11 7.85 -3.29 3.83
CA TRP A 11 7.43 -1.95 4.19
C TRP A 11 6.23 -2.02 5.15
N TYR A 12 5.75 -0.88 5.62
CA TYR A 12 4.67 -0.79 6.61
C TYR A 12 3.58 0.15 6.12
N LEU A 13 2.35 -0.14 6.46
CA LEU A 13 1.18 0.65 6.10
C LEU A 13 0.49 1.14 7.37
N ASP A 14 0.47 2.46 7.58
CA ASP A 14 -0.08 3.05 8.81
C ASP A 14 -1.56 3.38 8.66
N LEU A 15 -2.41 2.57 9.28
CA LEU A 15 -3.86 2.76 9.37
C LEU A 15 -4.20 3.59 10.61
N THR A 16 -4.44 4.90 10.45
CA THR A 16 -4.75 5.80 11.57
C THR A 16 -6.22 6.14 11.65
N ASN A 17 -6.91 5.73 12.69
CA ASN A 17 -8.29 6.13 12.92
C ASN A 17 -8.36 7.52 13.58
N THR A 18 -8.92 8.51 12.88
CA THR A 18 -9.09 9.88 13.38
C THR A 18 -10.42 10.16 14.07
N THR A 19 -11.29 9.16 14.16
CA THR A 19 -12.63 9.30 14.75
C THR A 19 -12.61 9.02 16.25
N ASP A 20 -13.71 9.39 16.90
CA ASP A 20 -13.98 9.07 18.31
C ASP A 20 -14.50 7.63 18.54
N GLY A 21 -14.68 6.85 17.47
CA GLY A 21 -15.17 5.46 17.51
C GLY A 21 -14.13 4.43 17.07
N THR A 22 -14.38 3.14 17.29
CA THR A 22 -13.53 2.06 16.75
C THR A 22 -13.91 1.76 15.31
N CYS A 23 -12.93 1.81 14.40
CA CYS A 23 -13.06 1.32 13.03
C CYS A 23 -12.79 -0.19 12.99
N ARG A 24 -13.73 -0.97 12.47
CA ARG A 24 -13.66 -2.43 12.33
C ARG A 24 -13.80 -2.80 10.86
N SER A 25 -13.41 -4.02 10.50
CA SER A 25 -13.55 -4.54 9.13
C SER A 25 -12.89 -3.62 8.11
N ILE A 26 -11.67 -3.20 8.43
CA ILE A 26 -10.87 -2.34 7.58
C ILE A 26 -10.09 -3.18 6.57
N HIS A 27 -10.35 -2.95 5.29
CA HIS A 27 -9.73 -3.63 4.16
C HIS A 27 -8.96 -2.63 3.30
N PRO A 28 -7.63 -2.60 3.43
CA PRO A 28 -6.79 -1.85 2.51
C PRO A 28 -6.92 -2.37 1.07
N VAL A 29 -6.92 -1.45 0.12
CA VAL A 29 -6.89 -1.68 -1.32
C VAL A 29 -5.63 -1.02 -1.86
N VAL A 30 -4.74 -1.80 -2.46
CA VAL A 30 -3.53 -1.27 -3.13
C VAL A 30 -3.77 -1.20 -4.61
N VAL A 31 -3.48 -0.05 -5.21
CA VAL A 31 -3.54 0.19 -6.65
C VAL A 31 -2.12 0.44 -7.15
N LEU A 32 -1.70 -0.32 -8.15
CA LEU A 32 -0.40 -0.18 -8.80
C LEU A 32 -0.60 0.23 -10.27
N VAL A 33 0.05 1.32 -10.65
CA VAL A 33 0.04 1.84 -12.02
C VAL A 33 1.46 1.96 -12.52
N ASP A 34 1.82 1.15 -13.51
CA ASP A 34 3.14 1.18 -14.12
C ASP A 34 3.16 2.12 -15.32
N GLN A 35 4.25 2.87 -15.49
CA GLN A 35 4.38 3.90 -16.53
C GLN A 35 4.15 3.34 -17.94
N LYS A 36 4.61 2.11 -18.20
CA LYS A 36 4.52 1.48 -19.52
C LYS A 36 3.19 0.75 -19.73
N ARG A 37 2.34 0.64 -18.70
CA ARG A 37 1.08 -0.12 -18.74
C ARG A 37 1.27 -1.57 -19.19
N VAL A 38 2.32 -2.23 -18.74
CA VAL A 38 2.64 -3.64 -19.08
C VAL A 38 2.69 -4.57 -17.87
N LEU A 39 2.62 -4.04 -16.65
CA LEU A 39 2.72 -4.84 -15.42
C LEU A 39 1.45 -5.66 -15.21
N LYS A 40 1.56 -6.99 -15.21
CA LYS A 40 0.42 -7.89 -15.01
C LYS A 40 0.20 -8.17 -13.53
N GLY A 41 -1.03 -8.42 -13.11
CA GLY A 41 -1.36 -8.71 -11.71
C GLY A 41 -0.58 -9.91 -11.15
N GLY A 42 -0.42 -10.97 -11.94
CA GLY A 42 0.35 -12.15 -11.55
C GLY A 42 1.87 -11.93 -11.42
N GLN A 43 2.39 -10.80 -11.89
CA GLN A 43 3.82 -10.45 -11.79
C GLN A 43 4.15 -9.70 -10.50
N VAL A 44 3.15 -9.32 -9.71
CA VAL A 44 3.34 -8.67 -8.41
C VAL A 44 2.85 -9.60 -7.32
N ARG A 45 3.75 -9.91 -6.37
CA ARG A 45 3.42 -10.72 -5.19
C ARG A 45 3.43 -9.81 -3.99
N LEU A 46 2.25 -9.42 -3.52
CA LEU A 46 2.09 -8.67 -2.28
C LEU A 46 1.53 -9.57 -1.19
N GLU A 47 2.09 -9.45 0.01
CA GLU A 47 1.63 -10.15 1.19
C GLU A 47 1.62 -9.23 2.40
N PHE A 48 0.64 -9.37 3.29
CA PHE A 48 0.56 -8.62 4.53
C PHE A 48 0.53 -9.53 5.75
N TYR A 49 0.82 -8.99 6.92
CA TYR A 49 0.81 -9.72 8.18
C TYR A 49 -0.25 -9.16 9.11
N GLU A 50 -0.97 -10.06 9.79
CA GLU A 50 -1.80 -9.71 10.92
C GLU A 50 -0.94 -9.74 12.20
N GLY A 51 -0.54 -8.56 12.70
CA GLY A 51 0.28 -8.40 13.90
C GLY A 51 1.81 -8.48 13.69
N GLU A 52 2.57 -8.26 14.76
CA GLU A 52 4.03 -8.02 14.71
C GLU A 52 4.90 -9.24 15.10
N GLY A 53 4.31 -10.42 15.29
CA GLY A 53 5.01 -11.62 15.78
C GLY A 53 5.83 -12.36 14.71
N ALA A 54 6.98 -12.93 15.09
CA ALA A 54 7.86 -13.71 14.21
C ALA A 54 7.22 -15.01 13.65
N GLY A 55 6.07 -15.44 14.21
CA GLY A 55 5.28 -16.59 13.73
C GLY A 55 4.03 -16.23 12.93
N ALA A 56 3.78 -14.93 12.67
CA ALA A 56 2.60 -14.50 11.92
C ALA A 56 2.67 -15.03 10.47
N ARG A 57 1.62 -15.73 10.02
CA ARG A 57 1.51 -16.18 8.64
C ARG A 57 1.14 -14.99 7.75
N PRO A 58 1.81 -14.82 6.60
CA PRO A 58 1.43 -13.78 5.66
C PRO A 58 0.14 -14.16 4.92
N TYR A 59 -0.67 -13.15 4.63
CA TYR A 59 -1.85 -13.23 3.77
C TYR A 59 -1.48 -12.73 2.38
N PRO A 60 -1.66 -13.56 1.32
CA PRO A 60 -1.44 -13.12 -0.05
C PRO A 60 -2.53 -12.13 -0.48
N VAL A 61 -2.13 -11.17 -1.30
CA VAL A 61 -3.04 -10.24 -1.99
C VAL A 61 -3.00 -10.56 -3.47
N ARG A 62 -4.15 -10.91 -4.03
CA ARG A 62 -4.31 -11.12 -5.47
C ARG A 62 -4.50 -9.77 -6.14
N PHE A 63 -3.73 -9.53 -7.20
CA PHE A 63 -3.92 -8.36 -8.05
C PHE A 63 -4.75 -8.72 -9.28
N GLU A 64 -5.82 -7.96 -9.49
CA GLU A 64 -6.61 -7.98 -10.71
C GLU A 64 -6.27 -6.76 -11.55
N ARG A 65 -6.08 -6.97 -12.85
CA ARG A 65 -5.78 -5.89 -13.79
C ARG A 65 -7.06 -5.34 -14.37
N THR A 66 -7.23 -4.02 -14.31
CA THR A 66 -8.37 -3.30 -14.91
C THR A 66 -8.15 -3.04 -16.40
N ASP A 67 -9.23 -2.64 -17.08
CA ASP A 67 -9.21 -2.15 -18.46
C ASP A 67 -8.43 -0.83 -18.63
N LYS A 68 -8.25 -0.08 -17.53
CA LYS A 68 -7.41 1.12 -17.44
C LYS A 68 -5.96 0.82 -17.10
N ASP A 69 -5.53 -0.44 -17.19
CA ASP A 69 -4.16 -0.85 -16.96
C ASP A 69 -3.66 -0.59 -15.52
N GLU A 70 -4.56 -0.73 -14.55
CA GLU A 70 -4.27 -0.62 -13.11
C GLU A 70 -4.29 -2.02 -12.50
N ASN A 71 -3.38 -2.33 -11.59
CA ASN A 71 -3.45 -3.57 -10.81
C ASN A 71 -4.02 -3.26 -9.43
N ILE A 72 -5.20 -3.81 -9.13
CA ILE A 72 -5.92 -3.59 -7.87
C ILE A 72 -5.78 -4.85 -7.01
N GLY A 73 -5.28 -4.67 -5.79
CA GLY A 73 -5.11 -5.74 -4.80
C GLY A 73 -5.85 -5.41 -3.51
N VAL A 74 -6.85 -6.22 -3.17
CA VAL A 74 -7.68 -6.04 -1.96
C VAL A 74 -7.18 -6.96 -0.85
N PHE A 75 -6.94 -6.41 0.33
CA PHE A 75 -6.46 -7.19 1.46
C PHE A 75 -7.60 -8.05 2.01
N GLY A 76 -7.40 -9.38 1.97
CA GLY A 76 -8.37 -10.35 2.43
C GLY A 76 -9.31 -10.91 1.38
N GLU A 77 -9.23 -10.43 0.13
CA GLU A 77 -9.93 -11.01 -1.01
C GLU A 77 -8.98 -11.98 -1.75
N GLY A 78 -9.32 -13.27 -1.77
CA GLY A 78 -8.61 -14.25 -2.60
C GLY A 78 -7.61 -15.19 -1.93
N GLY A 79 -7.89 -15.71 -0.73
CA GLY A 79 -7.18 -16.87 -0.17
C GLY A 79 -7.91 -18.20 -0.45
N ASP A 80 -7.21 -19.22 -0.95
CA ASP A 80 -7.77 -20.57 -1.14
C ASP A 80 -7.72 -21.43 0.13
N GLY A 81 -7.43 -20.84 1.29
CA GLY A 81 -7.22 -21.58 2.54
C GLY A 81 -7.56 -20.76 3.77
N GLY A 82 -8.65 -21.16 4.43
CA GLY A 82 -9.02 -20.77 5.79
C GLY A 82 -9.69 -19.40 5.89
N ASP A 83 -10.84 -19.37 6.59
CA ASP A 83 -11.60 -18.25 7.13
C ASP A 83 -11.07 -16.88 6.69
N GLY A 84 -11.76 -16.27 5.72
CA GLY A 84 -11.35 -15.02 5.10
C GLY A 84 -10.90 -13.97 6.12
N PHE A 85 -9.85 -13.22 5.79
CA PHE A 85 -9.33 -12.16 6.65
C PHE A 85 -10.46 -11.19 7.04
N PRO A 86 -10.78 -11.04 8.34
CA PRO A 86 -11.97 -10.31 8.80
C PRO A 86 -11.85 -8.78 8.68
N GLY A 87 -10.70 -8.29 8.21
CA GLY A 87 -10.34 -6.88 8.19
C GLY A 87 -9.62 -6.45 9.48
N PHE A 88 -8.85 -5.37 9.39
CA PHE A 88 -8.18 -4.79 10.55
C PHE A 88 -9.17 -4.09 11.48
N THR A 89 -8.80 -3.98 12.75
CA THR A 89 -9.49 -3.14 13.73
C THR A 89 -8.54 -2.06 14.22
N VAL A 90 -8.97 -0.79 14.16
CA VAL A 90 -8.19 0.35 14.61
C VAL A 90 -9.00 1.13 15.64
N GLY A 91 -8.50 1.18 16.88
CA GLY A 91 -9.14 1.92 17.97
C GLY A 91 -9.22 3.43 17.70
N SER A 92 -10.15 4.13 18.35
CA SER A 92 -10.28 5.59 18.23
C SER A 92 -8.96 6.31 18.52
N GLY A 93 -8.56 7.22 17.64
CA GLY A 93 -7.32 7.98 17.73
C GLY A 93 -6.04 7.15 17.64
N LYS A 94 -6.10 5.86 17.25
CA LYS A 94 -4.95 4.96 17.18
C LYS A 94 -4.43 4.80 15.76
N THR A 95 -3.16 4.43 15.65
CA THR A 95 -2.53 3.96 14.42
C THR A 95 -2.20 2.49 14.55
N LEU A 96 -2.54 1.71 13.53
CA LEU A 96 -2.10 0.34 13.35
C LEU A 96 -1.11 0.29 12.18
N SER A 97 0.12 -0.13 12.45
CA SER A 97 1.14 -0.33 11.41
C SER A 97 1.09 -1.76 10.89
N VAL A 98 0.61 -1.93 9.66
CA VAL A 98 0.50 -3.23 9.00
C VAL A 98 1.79 -3.52 8.25
N LYS A 99 2.47 -4.61 8.60
CA LYS A 99 3.65 -5.06 7.85
C LYS A 99 3.20 -5.63 6.50
N VAL A 100 3.83 -5.17 5.42
CA VAL A 100 3.59 -5.62 4.05
C VAL A 100 4.92 -5.99 3.41
N ARG A 101 4.91 -6.97 2.52
CA ARG A 101 6.06 -7.30 1.67
C ARG A 101 5.64 -7.44 0.22
N LEU A 102 6.49 -6.98 -0.69
CA LEU A 102 6.27 -7.06 -2.13
C LEU A 102 7.48 -7.70 -2.83
N ALA A 103 7.22 -8.52 -3.82
CA ALA A 103 8.21 -9.05 -4.75
C ALA A 103 7.68 -8.93 -6.19
N VAL A 104 8.59 -8.88 -7.16
CA VAL A 104 8.28 -8.73 -8.58
C VAL A 104 8.80 -9.96 -9.32
N ALA A 105 7.98 -10.54 -10.19
CA ALA A 105 8.37 -11.68 -11.01
C ALA A 105 9.52 -11.33 -11.96
N ASP A 106 10.27 -12.34 -12.38
CA ASP A 106 11.43 -12.25 -13.27
C ASP A 106 11.06 -11.76 -14.69
N ASP A 107 9.85 -12.08 -15.15
CA ASP A 107 9.33 -11.66 -16.45
C ASP A 107 8.72 -10.24 -16.46
N ALA A 108 8.83 -9.48 -15.37
CA ALA A 108 8.34 -8.12 -15.29
C ALA A 108 9.26 -7.14 -16.04
N VAL A 109 8.67 -6.28 -16.88
CA VAL A 109 9.43 -5.29 -17.65
C VAL A 109 9.90 -4.14 -16.74
N PRO A 110 11.18 -3.73 -16.80
CA PRO A 110 11.66 -2.58 -16.03
C PRO A 110 10.93 -1.28 -16.39
N ASN A 111 10.41 -0.59 -15.39
CA ASN A 111 9.77 0.72 -15.49
C ASN A 111 9.50 1.34 -14.11
N ASP A 112 8.91 2.54 -14.11
CA ASP A 112 8.45 3.20 -12.90
C ASP A 112 7.00 2.81 -12.58
N VAL A 113 6.72 2.61 -11.30
CA VAL A 113 5.40 2.24 -10.77
C VAL A 113 5.00 3.24 -9.70
N VAL A 114 3.74 3.69 -9.79
CA VAL A 114 3.06 4.44 -8.74
C VAL A 114 2.18 3.47 -7.97
N ALA A 115 2.35 3.44 -6.66
CA ALA A 115 1.49 2.75 -5.73
C ALA A 115 0.65 3.76 -4.96
N ASN A 116 -0.64 3.48 -4.83
CA ASN A 116 -1.55 4.17 -3.94
C ASN A 116 -2.28 3.12 -3.08
N ALA A 117 -2.58 3.42 -1.83
CA ALA A 117 -3.41 2.60 -0.98
C ALA A 117 -4.65 3.37 -0.56
N ALA A 118 -5.82 2.78 -0.69
CA ALA A 118 -7.07 3.31 -0.20
C ALA A 118 -7.66 2.36 0.85
N VAL A 119 -8.51 2.88 1.73
CA VAL A 119 -9.08 2.11 2.84
C VAL A 119 -10.59 2.02 2.69
N VAL A 120 -11.09 0.79 2.63
CA VAL A 120 -12.52 0.49 2.68
C VAL A 120 -12.86 -0.04 4.07
N GLN A 121 -13.85 0.57 4.71
CA GLN A 121 -14.52 -0.01 5.87
C GLN A 121 -15.71 -0.83 5.36
N ARG A 122 -15.62 -2.15 5.47
CA ARG A 122 -16.68 -3.04 4.99
C ARG A 122 -17.84 -3.13 5.97
N HIS A 123 -19.04 -3.14 5.43
CA HIS A 123 -20.32 -3.37 6.10
C HIS A 123 -21.08 -4.43 5.31
N ASP A 124 -21.01 -5.69 5.76
CA ASP A 124 -21.59 -6.83 5.06
C ASP A 124 -21.18 -6.91 3.57
N ASP A 125 -22.13 -6.73 2.65
CA ASP A 125 -21.92 -6.73 1.19
C ASP A 125 -21.58 -5.35 0.61
N ASP A 126 -21.46 -4.32 1.44
CA ASP A 126 -21.12 -2.94 1.06
C ASP A 126 -19.86 -2.43 1.82
N GLY A 127 -19.43 -1.21 1.54
CA GLY A 127 -18.37 -0.57 2.30
C GLY A 127 -18.16 0.91 1.97
N ASP A 128 -17.72 1.65 2.98
CA ASP A 128 -17.41 3.07 2.89
C ASP A 128 -15.91 3.28 2.62
N TRP A 129 -15.58 4.20 1.71
CA TRP A 129 -14.21 4.69 1.56
C TRP A 129 -13.88 5.63 2.73
N VAL A 130 -12.91 5.25 3.56
CA VAL A 130 -12.58 5.94 4.83
C VAL A 130 -11.17 6.54 4.86
N GLY A 131 -10.45 6.47 3.75
CA GLY A 131 -9.20 7.21 3.58
C GLY A 131 -8.31 6.67 2.45
N GLN A 132 -7.21 7.37 2.19
CA GLN A 132 -6.27 7.07 1.11
C GLN A 132 -4.86 7.58 1.46
N SER A 133 -3.83 6.91 0.94
CA SER A 133 -2.43 7.32 1.07
C SER A 133 -2.09 8.38 0.04
N ASN A 134 -0.94 9.00 0.27
CA ASN A 134 -0.19 9.64 -0.81
C ASN A 134 0.28 8.60 -1.83
N ASP A 135 0.67 9.10 -3.00
CA ASP A 135 1.31 8.31 -4.02
C ASP A 135 2.75 7.99 -3.63
N TYR A 136 3.12 6.73 -3.78
CA TYR A 136 4.49 6.28 -3.66
C TYR A 136 5.02 5.79 -4.99
N ARG A 137 6.32 6.03 -5.20
CA ARG A 137 6.97 5.71 -6.46
C ARG A 137 8.10 4.74 -6.23
N PHE A 138 8.13 3.67 -6.99
CA PHE A 138 9.28 2.79 -7.07
C PHE A 138 9.59 2.41 -8.51
N ARG A 139 10.83 2.04 -8.76
CA ARG A 139 11.28 1.48 -10.03
C ARG A 139 11.37 -0.04 -9.95
N ILE A 140 10.89 -0.73 -10.98
CA ILE A 140 11.25 -2.11 -11.33
C ILE A 140 12.51 -2.04 -12.20
N ALA A 141 13.56 -2.76 -11.81
CA ALA A 141 14.82 -2.83 -12.51
C ALA A 141 15.09 -4.24 -13.02
N ASP A 142 15.98 -4.35 -14.01
CA ASP A 142 16.52 -5.63 -14.45
C ASP A 142 17.30 -6.32 -13.32
N GLU A 143 17.28 -7.65 -13.34
CA GLU A 143 18.09 -8.49 -12.47
C GLU A 143 19.58 -8.07 -12.58
N GLY A 144 20.22 -7.81 -11.44
CA GLY A 144 21.64 -7.48 -11.39
C GLY A 144 22.00 -6.01 -11.59
N THR A 145 21.02 -5.10 -11.69
CA THR A 145 21.30 -3.64 -11.65
C THR A 145 21.70 -3.24 -10.22
N PRO A 146 22.93 -2.73 -9.97
CA PRO A 146 23.35 -2.32 -8.63
C PRO A 146 22.46 -1.21 -8.07
N GLN A 147 22.11 -1.31 -6.79
CA GLN A 147 21.39 -0.28 -6.07
C GLN A 147 22.32 0.93 -5.85
N ASP A 148 22.26 1.95 -6.71
CA ASP A 148 22.89 3.24 -6.40
C ASP A 148 22.15 3.89 -5.23
N GLU A 149 22.71 3.74 -4.03
CA GLU A 149 22.37 4.60 -2.90
C GLU A 149 22.83 6.03 -3.25
N THR A 150 21.90 6.84 -3.76
CA THR A 150 22.11 8.27 -3.97
C THR A 150 22.28 8.97 -2.63
N THR A 151 23.50 8.94 -2.11
CA THR A 151 23.97 9.80 -1.02
C THR A 151 24.35 11.16 -1.64
N PRO A 152 23.74 12.29 -1.27
CA PRO A 152 24.20 13.58 -1.72
C PRO A 152 25.60 13.83 -1.14
N LYS A 153 26.62 13.91 -2.01
CA LYS A 153 27.99 14.25 -1.64
C LYS A 153 28.08 15.73 -1.28
N GLY A 154 27.80 16.06 -0.02
CA GLY A 154 28.10 17.36 0.58
C GLY A 154 29.55 17.42 1.04
N LYS A 155 30.27 18.44 0.59
CA LYS A 155 31.69 18.70 0.87
C LYS A 155 31.83 19.54 2.16
N THR A 156 32.87 19.26 2.96
CA THR A 156 33.60 20.10 3.95
C THR A 156 33.34 19.83 5.45
N THR A 157 34.41 19.39 6.15
CA THR A 157 34.67 19.23 7.62
C THR A 157 35.17 20.59 8.20
N PRO A 158 35.19 20.92 9.53
CA PRO A 158 35.37 20.00 10.66
C PRO A 158 34.68 20.25 12.02
N GLU A 159 34.64 19.15 12.79
CA GLU A 159 34.82 19.00 14.26
C GLU A 159 33.78 19.58 15.24
N GLY A 160 33.15 18.68 16.00
CA GLY A 160 32.23 18.97 17.11
C GLY A 160 31.64 17.69 17.69
N GLU A 161 32.18 17.27 18.82
CA GLU A 161 31.84 16.12 19.66
C GLU A 161 30.33 16.02 20.00
N ALA A 162 29.68 14.90 19.67
CA ALA A 162 28.42 14.48 20.29
C ALA A 162 28.17 12.96 20.14
N THR A 163 27.98 12.34 21.29
CA THR A 163 27.41 11.02 21.65
C THR A 163 26.57 10.31 20.57
N PRO A 164 26.64 8.96 20.44
CA PRO A 164 25.89 8.24 19.42
C PRO A 164 24.40 8.20 19.74
N GLU A 165 23.59 8.91 18.95
CA GLU A 165 22.14 8.70 18.89
C GLU A 165 21.84 7.36 18.20
N PRO A 166 20.79 6.63 18.62
CA PRO A 166 20.41 5.38 17.99
C PRO A 166 19.95 5.62 16.56
N VAL A 167 20.68 5.04 15.62
CA VAL A 167 20.37 5.03 14.18
C VAL A 167 18.93 4.56 13.96
N PRO A 168 18.03 5.34 13.34
CA PRO A 168 16.74 4.81 12.93
C PRO A 168 16.99 3.76 11.85
N LYS A 169 16.46 2.55 12.05
CA LYS A 169 16.52 1.46 11.06
C LYS A 169 15.89 1.98 9.77
N LYS A 170 16.69 2.15 8.72
CA LYS A 170 16.27 2.47 7.34
C LYS A 170 15.33 1.37 6.83
N GLY A 171 14.04 1.49 7.13
CA GLY A 171 12.95 0.89 6.35
C GLY A 171 12.46 1.94 5.36
N LEU A 172 12.19 1.55 4.12
CA LEU A 172 11.61 2.44 3.11
C LEU A 172 10.29 3.05 3.64
N PRO A 173 10.04 4.35 3.45
CA PRO A 173 8.98 5.05 4.18
C PRO A 173 7.63 4.75 3.53
N PHE A 174 6.70 4.31 4.36
CA PHE A 174 5.27 4.50 4.16
C PHE A 174 4.64 4.74 5.54
N ALA A 175 5.13 5.78 6.23
CA ALA A 175 4.56 6.26 7.49
C ALA A 175 3.43 7.26 7.23
N ASP A 176 2.65 7.06 6.16
CA ASP A 176 1.60 7.99 5.75
C ASP A 176 0.24 7.50 6.23
N LYS A 177 -0.41 8.38 6.97
CA LYS A 177 -1.71 8.25 7.62
C LYS A 177 -2.80 7.87 6.62
N LEU A 178 -3.31 6.65 6.70
CA LEU A 178 -4.31 6.16 5.74
C LEU A 178 -5.77 6.42 6.09
N ALA A 179 -6.11 6.62 7.36
CA ALA A 179 -7.49 6.90 7.74
C ALA A 179 -7.63 8.35 8.26
N GLY A 180 -8.68 8.98 7.76
CA GLY A 180 -8.97 10.39 7.94
C GLY A 180 -10.45 10.61 7.72
N THR A 181 -11.28 10.04 8.58
CA THR A 181 -12.74 10.26 8.56
C THR A 181 -13.09 11.39 9.51
N GLY A 182 -13.37 12.53 8.91
CA GLY A 182 -14.00 13.72 9.49
C GLY A 182 -14.54 14.53 8.32
N PRO A 183 -15.60 15.34 8.48
CA PRO A 183 -16.16 16.12 7.37
C PRO A 183 -15.06 16.99 6.77
N VAL A 184 -14.64 16.66 5.54
CA VAL A 184 -13.62 17.42 4.81
C VAL A 184 -14.12 18.85 4.65
N SER A 185 -13.54 19.78 5.41
CA SER A 185 -13.76 21.19 5.14
C SER A 185 -13.15 21.48 3.76
N ARG A 186 -13.96 22.05 2.86
CA ARG A 186 -13.72 22.25 1.42
C ARG A 186 -12.47 23.09 1.05
N ARG A 187 -11.53 23.34 1.97
CA ARG A 187 -10.47 24.35 1.83
C ARG A 187 -9.05 23.85 1.63
N GLU A 188 -8.77 22.54 1.69
CA GLU A 188 -7.38 22.04 1.56
C GLU A 188 -7.08 21.27 0.26
N LEU A 189 -7.97 21.37 -0.75
CA LEU A 189 -7.78 20.73 -2.05
C LEU A 189 -7.13 21.67 -3.08
N VAL A 190 -6.02 22.33 -2.72
CA VAL A 190 -5.16 23.04 -3.69
C VAL A 190 -3.69 22.96 -3.25
N ALA A 191 -3.04 21.81 -3.49
CA ALA A 191 -1.62 21.74 -3.81
C ALA A 191 -1.24 20.32 -4.29
N GLY A 192 -1.00 20.17 -5.61
CA GLY A 192 -0.15 19.10 -6.14
C GLY A 192 -0.83 17.88 -6.77
N ALA A 193 -1.72 18.06 -7.74
CA ALA A 193 -2.19 16.97 -8.61
C ALA A 193 -1.60 17.11 -10.02
N VAL A 194 -0.47 16.44 -10.29
CA VAL A 194 -0.16 15.94 -11.64
C VAL A 194 -0.27 14.43 -11.55
N GLY A 195 -1.48 13.95 -11.83
CA GLY A 195 -1.90 12.58 -11.61
C GLY A 195 -3.36 12.56 -11.20
N THR A 196 -4.24 13.04 -12.06
CA THR A 196 -5.68 12.80 -11.93
C THR A 196 -5.93 11.30 -12.00
N LEU A 197 -5.83 10.62 -10.85
CA LEU A 197 -6.44 9.32 -10.65
C LEU A 197 -7.94 9.58 -10.64
N LEU A 198 -8.58 9.37 -11.79
CA LEU A 198 -10.04 9.25 -11.87
C LEU A 198 -10.42 7.94 -11.17
N LEU A 199 -10.36 7.94 -9.83
CA LEU A 199 -11.32 7.20 -9.02
C LEU A 199 -12.66 7.81 -9.42
N VAL A 200 -13.27 7.29 -10.49
CA VAL A 200 -14.58 7.70 -10.94
C VAL A 200 -15.49 7.51 -9.73
N GLY A 201 -15.87 8.64 -9.14
CA GLY A 201 -16.85 8.66 -8.09
C GLY A 201 -18.12 8.01 -8.60
N ALA A 202 -18.44 6.86 -8.05
CA ALA A 202 -19.82 6.49 -7.81
C ALA A 202 -20.10 6.92 -6.37
N GLY A 203 -20.79 8.05 -6.21
CA GLY A 203 -21.63 8.20 -5.02
C GLY A 203 -22.59 7.00 -4.99
N ALA A 204 -22.73 6.36 -3.82
CA ALA A 204 -23.75 5.35 -3.55
C ALA A 204 -23.84 4.15 -4.52
N GLY A 205 -22.71 3.62 -5.00
CA GLY A 205 -22.69 2.44 -5.87
C GLY A 205 -22.24 1.18 -5.15
N ALA A 206 -23.20 0.39 -4.63
CA ALA A 206 -22.96 -0.95 -4.09
C ALA A 206 -22.21 -1.82 -5.10
N VAL A 207 -21.04 -2.35 -4.71
CA VAL A 207 -20.30 -3.32 -5.52
C VAL A 207 -20.86 -4.71 -5.24
N LEU A 208 -21.92 -5.08 -5.96
CA LEU A 208 -22.47 -6.44 -5.94
C LEU A 208 -21.59 -7.39 -6.77
N LEU A 209 -20.71 -8.16 -6.10
CA LEU A 209 -20.03 -9.27 -6.74
C LEU A 209 -20.96 -10.49 -6.85
N ALA A 210 -21.40 -10.76 -8.08
CA ALA A 210 -22.27 -11.88 -8.43
C ALA A 210 -21.55 -13.23 -8.22
N ARG A 211 -21.91 -13.95 -7.16
CA ARG A 211 -21.39 -15.28 -6.84
C ARG A 211 -22.00 -16.34 -7.77
N ARG A 212 -21.26 -16.81 -8.77
CA ARG A 212 -21.65 -17.98 -9.59
C ARG A 212 -21.47 -19.26 -8.76
N ARG A 213 -22.58 -19.84 -8.30
CA ARG A 213 -22.62 -21.19 -7.70
C ARG A 213 -22.24 -22.23 -8.77
N ARG A 214 -21.34 -23.15 -8.42
CA ARG A 214 -21.34 -24.52 -8.93
C ARG A 214 -21.53 -25.44 -7.73
#